data_AF-A0A9E6ZP93-F1
#
_entry.id   AF-A0A9E6ZP93-F1
#
_cell.length_a   1.000
_cell.length_b   1.000
_cell.length_c   1.000
_cell.angle_alpha   90.00
_cell.angle_beta   90.00
_cell.angle_gamma   90.00
#
_symmetry.space_group_name_H-M   'P 1'
#
loop_
_entity.id
_entity.type
_entity.pdbx_description
1 polymer ?
#
loop_
_entity_poly.entity_id
_entity_poly.type
_entity_poly.pdbx_seq_one_letter_code
_entity_poly.pdbx_strand_id
1 'polypeptide(L)'
;MKSTNHHGVHSPFVYNLVTKCFYNKNNHASQSGIDEYSKSISLNPKALSLLNRIINYFKEEKKEYKIGLYNNLQPDLVYDLIFVNSPLNLNLKKVINHGNNNTLVVINNIHSKSHNNNAWNIVCNSPYVKVSIDTFTLGLVFFRKEQAKEHFIIRV
;
A
#
# COMPACT_ATOMS: atom_id res chain seq x y z
N MET A 1 -0.71 -18.90 6.22
CA MET A 1 0.60 -18.97 6.90
C MET A 1 1.06 -17.55 7.19
N LYS A 2 1.68 -17.29 8.34
CA LYS A 2 2.20 -15.96 8.72
C LYS A 2 3.72 -16.00 8.58
N SER A 3 4.27 -15.05 7.84
CA SER A 3 5.71 -14.92 7.64
C SER A 3 6.20 -13.57 8.17
N THR A 4 7.29 -13.61 8.94
CA THR A 4 7.73 -12.51 9.79
C THR A 4 9.12 -11.96 9.47
N ASN A 5 9.89 -12.54 8.52
CA ASN A 5 11.25 -12.09 8.14
C ASN A 5 11.65 -12.54 6.71
N HIS A 6 12.74 -11.99 6.16
CA HIS A 6 13.30 -12.27 4.81
C HIS A 6 13.29 -13.76 4.38
N HIS A 7 13.56 -14.69 5.31
CA HIS A 7 13.61 -16.13 5.03
C HIS A 7 12.23 -16.81 4.94
N GLY A 8 11.15 -16.13 5.32
CA GLY A 8 9.78 -16.65 5.19
C GLY A 8 9.00 -16.03 4.03
N VAL A 9 9.58 -15.10 3.27
CA VAL A 9 8.88 -14.46 2.15
C VAL A 9 9.05 -15.34 0.92
N HIS A 10 8.15 -16.30 0.74
CA HIS A 10 8.17 -17.22 -0.41
C HIS A 10 7.64 -16.61 -1.71
N SER A 11 7.03 -15.42 -1.63
CA SER A 11 6.52 -14.69 -2.79
C SER A 11 7.65 -13.84 -3.40
N PRO A 12 8.12 -14.16 -4.63
CA PRO A 12 9.21 -13.39 -5.26
C PRO A 12 8.88 -11.91 -5.40
N PHE A 13 7.60 -11.58 -5.59
CA PHE A 13 7.11 -10.21 -5.59
C PHE A 13 7.34 -9.50 -4.25
N VAL A 14 6.89 -10.09 -3.15
CA VAL A 14 7.03 -9.48 -1.83
C VAL A 14 8.52 -9.43 -1.44
N TYR A 15 9.31 -10.45 -1.79
CA TYR A 15 10.75 -10.45 -1.56
C TYR A 15 11.44 -9.28 -2.26
N ASN A 16 11.13 -9.05 -3.55
CA ASN A 16 11.66 -7.92 -4.30
C ASN A 16 11.22 -6.57 -3.73
N LEU A 17 9.94 -6.42 -3.38
CA LEU A 17 9.43 -5.19 -2.76
C LEU A 17 10.17 -4.90 -1.45
N VAL A 18 10.36 -5.90 -0.60
CA VAL A 18 11.04 -5.73 0.68
C VAL A 18 12.52 -5.35 0.49
N THR A 19 13.24 -6.13 -0.30
CA THR A 19 14.69 -5.97 -0.46
C THR A 19 15.07 -4.73 -1.27
N LYS A 20 14.31 -4.41 -2.34
CA LYS A 20 14.61 -3.31 -3.25
C LYS A 20 13.94 -1.99 -2.87
N CYS A 21 12.84 -2.02 -2.13
CA CYS A 21 12.13 -0.81 -1.69
C CYS A 21 12.24 -0.58 -0.17
N PHE A 22 11.80 -1.52 0.66
CA PHE A 22 11.69 -1.26 2.11
C PHE A 22 13.04 -1.12 2.81
N TYR A 23 14.08 -1.80 2.34
CA TYR A 23 15.43 -1.70 2.94
C TYR A 23 16.36 -0.74 2.20
N ASN A 24 15.96 -0.27 1.01
CA ASN A 24 16.74 0.71 0.28
C ASN A 24 16.51 2.11 0.87
N LYS A 25 17.47 2.58 1.69
CA LYS A 25 17.46 3.92 2.30
C LYS A 25 18.14 4.99 1.42
N ASN A 26 18.76 4.60 0.31
CA ASN A 26 19.57 5.48 -0.53
C ASN A 26 18.77 6.19 -1.64
N ASN A 27 17.46 5.96 -1.74
CA ASN A 27 16.61 6.70 -2.67
C ASN A 27 16.37 8.12 -2.15
N HIS A 28 17.32 9.01 -2.48
CA HIS A 28 17.13 10.45 -2.40
C HIS A 28 15.84 10.82 -3.13
N ALA A 29 14.94 11.49 -2.41
CA ALA A 29 13.64 11.89 -2.90
C ALA A 29 13.82 12.76 -4.16
N SER A 30 13.62 12.16 -5.34
CA SER A 30 13.27 12.94 -6.52
C SER A 30 11.90 13.55 -6.23
N GLN A 31 11.92 14.83 -5.98
CA GLN A 31 10.77 15.66 -5.69
C GLN A 31 9.85 15.63 -6.91
N SER A 32 8.75 14.87 -6.86
CA SER A 32 7.54 15.07 -7.68
C SER A 32 6.59 13.87 -7.61
N GLY A 33 5.52 14.05 -6.83
CA GLY A 33 4.36 13.15 -6.82
C GLY A 33 3.56 13.28 -5.53
N ILE A 34 4.25 13.53 -4.41
CA ILE A 34 3.63 13.66 -3.08
C ILE A 34 3.35 15.11 -2.67
N ASP A 35 4.08 16.12 -3.15
CA ASP A 35 3.97 17.49 -2.60
C ASP A 35 2.58 18.13 -2.68
N GLU A 36 1.75 17.69 -3.64
CA GLU A 36 0.34 18.07 -3.73
C GLU A 36 -0.53 17.33 -2.70
N TYR A 37 -0.21 16.06 -2.42
CA TYR A 37 -0.98 15.17 -1.55
C TYR A 37 -0.53 15.18 -0.07
N SER A 38 0.76 15.38 0.22
CA SER A 38 1.33 15.40 1.58
C SER A 38 0.75 16.49 2.44
N LYS A 39 0.40 17.65 1.84
CA LYS A 39 -0.24 18.75 2.56
C LYS A 39 -1.62 18.37 3.10
N SER A 40 -2.30 17.42 2.45
CA SER A 40 -3.66 16.98 2.81
C SER A 40 -3.69 15.73 3.72
N ILE A 41 -2.55 15.03 3.86
CA ILE A 41 -2.48 13.77 4.61
C ILE A 41 -1.56 13.93 5.81
N SER A 42 -2.11 13.78 7.02
CA SER A 42 -1.29 13.67 8.23
C SER A 42 -0.61 12.30 8.30
N LEU A 43 0.68 12.25 7.96
CA LEU A 43 1.55 11.07 8.11
C LEU A 43 2.60 11.33 9.17
N ASN A 44 2.91 10.31 9.97
CA ASN A 44 4.11 10.36 10.79
C ASN A 44 5.37 10.22 9.89
N PRO A 45 6.55 10.69 10.33
CA PRO A 45 7.75 10.72 9.49
C PRO A 45 8.18 9.35 8.95
N LYS A 46 7.99 8.27 9.71
CA LYS A 46 8.34 6.91 9.29
C LYS A 46 7.42 6.44 8.16
N ALA A 47 6.12 6.67 8.30
CA ALA A 47 5.13 6.33 7.28
C ALA A 47 5.36 7.15 6.00
N LEU A 48 5.65 8.45 6.11
CA LEU A 48 5.97 9.30 4.96
C LEU A 48 7.23 8.83 4.22
N SER A 49 8.31 8.53 4.96
CA SER A 49 9.54 8.02 4.38
C SER A 49 9.34 6.68 3.67
N LEU A 50 8.54 5.77 4.24
CA LEU A 50 8.19 4.51 3.60
C LEU A 50 7.32 4.72 2.35
N LEU A 51 6.29 5.58 2.43
CA LEU A 51 5.42 5.88 1.29
C LEU A 51 6.21 6.47 0.12
N ASN A 52 7.15 7.41 0.37
CA ASN A 52 8.03 7.97 -0.66
C ASN A 52 8.82 6.88 -1.38
N ARG A 53 9.43 5.95 -0.62
CA ARG A 53 10.18 4.83 -1.20
C ARG A 53 9.30 3.91 -2.03
N ILE A 54 8.08 3.63 -1.56
CA ILE A 54 7.09 2.80 -2.28
C ILE A 54 6.70 3.45 -3.60
N ILE A 55 6.36 4.74 -3.58
CA ILE A 55 5.99 5.46 -4.80
C ILE A 55 7.14 5.47 -5.79
N ASN A 56 8.36 5.77 -5.36
CA ASN A 56 9.52 5.77 -6.26
C ASN A 56 9.72 4.38 -6.89
N TYR A 57 9.67 3.33 -6.08
CA TYR A 57 9.82 1.95 -6.55
C TYR A 57 8.79 1.56 -7.62
N PHE A 58 7.51 1.90 -7.45
CA PHE A 58 6.47 1.56 -8.43
C PHE A 58 6.38 2.55 -9.61
N LYS A 59 6.85 3.80 -9.44
CA LYS A 59 6.86 4.83 -10.48
C LYS A 59 7.98 4.59 -11.50
N GLU A 60 9.14 4.06 -11.08
CA GLU A 60 10.28 3.81 -11.96
C GLU A 60 9.93 2.96 -13.20
N GLU A 61 8.90 2.11 -13.10
CA GLU A 61 8.47 1.23 -14.18
C GLU A 61 7.50 1.91 -15.17
N LYS A 62 7.11 3.18 -14.97
CA LYS A 62 6.05 3.84 -15.75
C LYS A 62 6.35 5.28 -16.13
N LYS A 63 6.02 5.65 -17.37
CA LYS A 63 6.08 7.03 -17.88
C LYS A 63 5.08 7.96 -17.16
N GLU A 64 3.91 7.42 -16.81
CA GLU A 64 2.86 8.11 -16.06
C GLU A 64 2.44 7.22 -14.88
N TYR A 65 2.32 7.81 -13.69
CA TYR A 65 1.95 7.09 -12.47
C TYR A 65 0.84 7.85 -11.73
N LYS A 66 -0.39 7.33 -11.81
CA LYS A 66 -1.59 7.98 -11.27
C LYS A 66 -1.78 7.62 -9.81
N ILE A 67 -1.72 8.63 -8.95
CA ILE A 67 -1.98 8.52 -7.51
C ILE A 67 -3.35 9.13 -7.21
N GLY A 68 -4.22 8.38 -6.54
CA GLY A 68 -5.53 8.85 -6.11
C GLY A 68 -5.68 8.83 -4.59
N LEU A 69 -6.34 9.84 -4.02
CA LEU A 69 -6.79 9.78 -2.63
C LEU A 69 -8.17 9.14 -2.58
N TYR A 70 -8.38 8.18 -1.69
CA TYR A 70 -9.64 7.43 -1.60
C TYR A 70 -10.91 8.29 -1.51
N ASN A 71 -10.82 9.43 -0.82
CA ASN A 71 -11.95 10.35 -0.66
C ASN A 71 -12.17 11.24 -1.91
N ASN A 72 -11.18 11.36 -2.79
CA ASN A 72 -11.17 12.26 -3.94
C ASN A 72 -10.95 11.50 -5.26
N LEU A 73 -11.28 10.20 -5.30
CA LEU A 73 -11.23 9.43 -6.54
C LEU A 73 -12.23 10.01 -7.53
N GLN A 74 -11.76 10.32 -8.74
CA GLN A 74 -12.61 10.85 -9.80
C GLN A 74 -13.28 9.69 -10.55
N PRO A 75 -14.53 9.87 -11.01
CA PRO A 75 -15.19 8.90 -11.88
C PRO A 75 -14.34 8.58 -13.11
N ASP A 76 -14.42 7.34 -13.58
CA ASP A 76 -13.79 6.84 -14.80
C ASP A 76 -12.25 6.87 -14.83
N LEU A 77 -11.60 7.29 -13.74
CA LEU A 77 -10.15 7.20 -13.59
C LEU A 77 -9.72 5.89 -12.92
N VAL A 78 -8.74 5.25 -13.54
CA VAL A 78 -8.00 4.12 -12.98
C VAL A 78 -6.66 4.62 -12.44
N TYR A 79 -6.36 4.27 -11.19
CA TYR A 79 -5.16 4.71 -10.48
C TYR A 79 -4.17 3.56 -10.31
N ASP A 80 -2.89 3.88 -10.38
CA ASP A 80 -1.79 2.94 -10.09
C ASP A 80 -1.59 2.78 -8.59
N LEU A 81 -1.78 3.87 -7.84
CA LEU A 81 -1.78 3.87 -6.38
C LEU A 81 -3.02 4.56 -5.83
N ILE A 82 -3.71 3.93 -4.90
CA ILE A 82 -4.78 4.55 -4.13
C ILE A 82 -4.34 4.67 -2.67
N PHE A 83 -4.25 5.90 -2.17
CA PHE A 83 -3.94 6.17 -0.78
C PHE A 83 -5.22 6.30 0.05
N VAL A 84 -5.28 5.56 1.15
CA VAL A 84 -6.38 5.54 2.11
C VAL A 84 -5.85 6.00 3.46
N ASN A 85 -6.38 7.09 4.03
CA ASN A 85 -5.86 7.62 5.29
C ASN A 85 -6.17 6.74 6.53
N SER A 86 -7.19 5.89 6.45
CA SER A 86 -7.61 5.00 7.54
C SER A 86 -8.33 3.79 6.95
N PRO A 87 -8.15 2.57 7.50
CA PRO A 87 -8.92 1.40 7.10
C PRO A 87 -10.42 1.51 7.47
N LEU A 88 -10.79 2.41 8.38
CA LEU A 88 -12.16 2.56 8.84
C LEU A 88 -13.09 2.92 7.67
N ASN A 89 -14.21 2.19 7.53
CA ASN A 89 -15.20 2.38 6.48
C ASN A 89 -14.65 2.27 5.04
N LEU A 90 -13.50 1.61 4.86
CA LEU A 90 -12.95 1.38 3.53
C LEU A 90 -13.88 0.46 2.71
N ASN A 91 -14.44 0.99 1.63
CA ASN A 91 -15.22 0.23 0.67
C ASN A 91 -14.31 -0.30 -0.44
N LEU A 92 -13.93 -1.57 -0.34
CA LEU A 92 -13.06 -2.22 -1.32
C LEU A 92 -13.67 -2.26 -2.73
N LYS A 93 -15.00 -2.30 -2.88
CA LYS A 93 -15.63 -2.24 -4.21
C LYS A 93 -15.38 -0.89 -4.88
N LYS A 94 -15.43 0.22 -4.12
CA LYS A 94 -15.08 1.55 -4.64
C LYS A 94 -13.63 1.57 -5.14
N VAL A 95 -12.71 0.99 -4.38
CA VAL A 95 -11.29 0.91 -4.75
C VAL A 95 -11.08 0.07 -6.01
N ILE A 96 -11.74 -1.09 -6.08
CA ILE A 96 -11.66 -2.00 -7.24
C ILE A 96 -12.19 -1.32 -8.51
N ASN A 97 -13.26 -0.53 -8.41
CA ASN A 97 -13.83 0.19 -9.56
C ASN A 97 -12.90 1.30 -10.09
N HIS A 98 -11.94 1.77 -9.31
CA HIS A 98 -10.95 2.79 -9.69
C HIS A 98 -9.54 2.21 -9.81
N GLY A 99 -9.42 0.88 -9.85
CA GLY A 99 -8.15 0.17 -9.87
C GLY A 99 -8.13 -0.91 -10.94
N ASN A 100 -6.95 -1.49 -11.14
CA ASN A 100 -6.72 -2.66 -11.96
C ASN A 100 -6.02 -3.74 -11.12
N ASN A 101 -5.69 -4.87 -11.74
CA ASN A 101 -5.07 -6.01 -11.05
C ASN A 101 -3.75 -5.66 -10.33
N ASN A 102 -3.04 -4.65 -10.83
CA ASN A 102 -1.73 -4.21 -10.35
C ASN A 102 -1.80 -2.92 -9.51
N THR A 103 -2.99 -2.38 -9.25
CA THR A 103 -3.14 -1.20 -8.39
C THR A 103 -2.66 -1.53 -6.98
N LEU A 104 -1.78 -0.67 -6.46
CA LEU A 104 -1.36 -0.70 -5.07
C LEU A 104 -2.31 0.15 -4.24
N VAL A 105 -2.86 -0.44 -3.18
CA VAL A 105 -3.62 0.32 -2.18
C VAL A 105 -2.75 0.49 -0.94
N VAL A 106 -2.45 1.74 -0.58
CA VAL A 106 -1.69 2.06 0.64
C VAL A 106 -2.65 2.61 1.69
N ILE A 107 -2.66 2.01 2.88
CA ILE A 107 -3.58 2.33 3.96
C ILE A 107 -2.79 2.80 5.16
N ASN A 108 -3.01 4.03 5.60
CA ASN A 108 -2.43 4.58 6.81
C ASN A 108 -3.23 4.19 8.06
N ASN A 109 -2.67 4.40 9.24
CA ASN A 109 -3.35 4.25 10.53
C ASN A 109 -3.93 2.86 10.78
N ILE A 110 -3.32 1.79 10.27
CA ILE A 110 -3.83 0.41 10.43
C ILE A 110 -3.86 -0.09 11.90
N HIS A 111 -2.99 0.46 12.76
CA HIS A 111 -2.93 0.13 14.19
C HIS A 111 -3.12 1.33 15.12
N SER A 112 -3.60 2.48 14.62
CA SER A 112 -3.67 3.71 15.43
C SER A 112 -4.63 3.58 16.62
N LYS A 113 -5.69 2.79 16.48
CA LYS A 113 -6.69 2.49 17.52
C LYS A 113 -7.20 1.06 17.38
N SER A 114 -7.84 0.50 18.41
CA SER A 114 -8.39 -0.87 18.40
C SER A 114 -9.35 -1.12 17.22
N HIS A 115 -10.23 -0.18 16.89
CA HIS A 115 -11.12 -0.31 15.73
C HIS A 115 -10.39 -0.31 14.38
N ASN A 116 -9.19 0.28 14.28
CA ASN A 116 -8.40 0.26 13.05
C ASN A 116 -7.81 -1.13 12.83
N ASN A 117 -7.37 -1.78 13.91
CA ASN A 117 -6.90 -3.17 13.87
C ASN A 117 -8.01 -4.09 13.33
N ASN A 118 -9.24 -3.92 13.82
CA ASN A 118 -10.39 -4.69 13.34
C ASN A 118 -10.70 -4.39 11.87
N ALA A 119 -10.72 -3.12 11.46
CA ALA A 119 -10.95 -2.74 10.08
C ALA A 119 -9.86 -3.27 9.13
N TRP A 120 -8.59 -3.23 9.56
CA TRP A 120 -7.46 -3.79 8.83
C TRP A 120 -7.59 -5.31 8.67
N ASN A 121 -7.95 -6.02 9.75
CA ASN A 121 -8.23 -7.45 9.69
C ASN A 121 -9.35 -7.79 8.70
N ILE A 122 -10.42 -6.98 8.65
CA ILE A 122 -11.51 -7.15 7.66
C ILE A 122 -10.97 -6.98 6.24
N VAL A 123 -10.14 -5.95 5.99
CA VAL A 123 -9.51 -5.72 4.69
C VAL A 123 -8.64 -6.91 4.27
N CYS A 124 -7.75 -7.39 5.15
CA CYS A 124 -6.90 -8.55 4.88
C CYS A 124 -7.70 -9.82 4.59
N ASN A 125 -8.82 -10.03 5.30
CA ASN A 125 -9.66 -11.22 5.15
C ASN A 125 -10.63 -11.15 3.96
N SER A 126 -10.79 -9.99 3.32
CA SER A 126 -11.59 -9.83 2.11
C SER A 126 -11.21 -10.81 0.98
N PRO A 127 -12.18 -11.41 0.28
CA PRO A 127 -11.91 -12.32 -0.85
C PRO A 127 -11.26 -11.60 -2.04
N TYR A 128 -11.40 -10.28 -2.14
CA TYR A 128 -10.78 -9.49 -3.20
C TYR A 128 -9.28 -9.31 -2.99
N VAL A 129 -8.81 -9.33 -1.74
CA VAL A 129 -7.40 -9.09 -1.39
C VAL A 129 -6.64 -10.39 -1.45
N LYS A 130 -5.61 -10.43 -2.31
CA LYS A 130 -4.72 -11.58 -2.45
C LYS A 130 -3.45 -11.40 -1.67
N VAL A 131 -2.79 -10.25 -1.76
CA VAL A 131 -1.62 -9.98 -0.94
C VAL A 131 -1.90 -8.78 -0.05
N SER A 132 -1.65 -8.95 1.25
CA SER A 132 -1.62 -7.84 2.20
C SER A 132 -0.30 -7.83 2.96
N ILE A 133 0.26 -6.65 3.19
CA ILE A 133 1.51 -6.46 3.90
C ILE A 133 1.29 -5.42 4.98
N ASP A 134 1.56 -5.82 6.22
CA ASP A 134 1.54 -4.97 7.39
C ASP A 134 2.96 -4.49 7.67
N THR A 135 3.19 -3.18 7.67
CA THR A 135 4.51 -2.59 7.99
C THR A 135 4.53 -1.89 9.35
N PHE A 136 3.56 -2.19 10.22
CA PHE A 136 3.23 -1.51 11.48
C PHE A 136 2.79 -0.05 11.34
N THR A 137 3.20 0.65 10.28
CA THR A 137 2.87 2.05 10.00
C THR A 137 1.90 2.19 8.84
N LEU A 138 2.06 1.38 7.80
CA LEU A 138 1.21 1.34 6.61
C LEU A 138 0.78 -0.11 6.32
N GLY A 139 -0.47 -0.28 5.91
CA GLY A 139 -0.96 -1.49 5.26
C GLY A 139 -0.84 -1.35 3.75
N LEU A 140 -0.35 -2.38 3.07
CA LEU A 140 -0.31 -2.46 1.62
C LEU A 140 -1.23 -3.58 1.18
N VAL A 141 -2.03 -3.33 0.14
CA VAL A 141 -3.00 -4.28 -0.39
C VAL A 141 -2.86 -4.39 -1.89
N PHE A 142 -2.86 -5.64 -2.37
CA PHE A 142 -2.83 -5.99 -3.78
C PHE A 142 -3.93 -7.00 -4.09
N PHE A 143 -4.68 -6.76 -5.18
CA PHE A 143 -5.78 -7.62 -5.60
C PHE A 143 -5.31 -8.82 -6.43
N ARG A 144 -4.27 -8.65 -7.26
CA ARG A 144 -3.48 -9.69 -7.97
C ARG A 144 -4.12 -11.08 -8.02
N LYS A 145 -5.14 -11.21 -8.86
CA LYS A 145 -6.03 -12.39 -8.95
C LYS A 145 -5.27 -13.69 -9.20
N GLU A 146 -4.10 -13.61 -9.82
CA GLU A 146 -3.19 -14.70 -10.16
C GLU A 146 -2.42 -15.27 -8.96
N GLN A 147 -2.30 -14.52 -7.86
CA GLN A 147 -1.52 -14.94 -6.69
C GLN A 147 -2.39 -15.65 -5.65
N ALA A 148 -1.78 -16.57 -4.90
CA ALA A 148 -2.39 -17.15 -3.72
C ALA A 148 -2.66 -16.07 -2.65
N LYS A 149 -3.65 -16.33 -1.78
CA LYS A 149 -3.96 -15.40 -0.69
C LYS A 149 -2.88 -15.48 0.39
N GLU A 150 -2.20 -14.36 0.64
CA GLU A 150 -1.10 -14.25 1.59
C GLU A 150 -1.18 -12.95 2.40
N HIS A 151 -0.75 -13.03 3.65
CA HIS A 151 -0.63 -11.89 4.56
C HIS A 151 0.76 -11.91 5.21
N PHE A 152 1.48 -10.79 5.07
CA PHE A 152 2.85 -10.63 5.56
C PHE A 152 2.88 -9.54 6.63
N ILE A 153 3.70 -9.74 7.66
CA ILE A 153 4.01 -8.71 8.66
C ILE A 153 5.51 -8.44 8.57
N ILE A 154 5.89 -7.22 8.23
CA ILE A 154 7.25 -6.87 7.86
C ILE A 154 7.70 -5.67 8.67
N ARG A 155 8.81 -5.83 9.38
CA ARG A 155 9.44 -4.75 10.14
C ARG A 155 10.34 -3.94 9.21
N VAL A 156 10.07 -2.64 9.13
CA VAL A 156 10.76 -1.66 8.25
C VAL A 156 11.40 -0.56 9.07
#